data_AF-A0A6G1AZ34-F1
#
_entry.id   AF-A0A6G1AZ34-F1
#
_cell.length_a   1.000
_cell.length_b   1.000
_cell.length_c   1.000
_cell.angle_alpha   90.00
_cell.angle_beta   90.00
_cell.angle_gamma   90.00
#
_symmetry.space_group_name_H-M   'P 1'
#
loop_
_entity.id
_entity.type
_entity.pdbx_description
1 polymer ?
#
loop_
_entity_poly.entity_id
_entity_poly.type
_entity_poly.pdbx_seq_one_letter_code
_entity_poly.pdbx_strand_id
1 'polypeptide(L)'
;EFKNAINEIHIKMEVSNARIEEAERRISDLEDTITEKEEAEKKRDKLIQERERRVRELSDTDKQNNIHIIGISEEEERGKGAERVLEQIIAEKFPNLGKETDIETQEAQRIPLRHNLNRSSA
;
A
#
# COMPACT_ATOMS: atom_id res chain seq x y z
N GLU A 1 9.29 -27.36 67.88
CA GLU A 1 8.87 -27.68 66.50
C GLU A 1 7.93 -26.62 65.91
N PHE A 2 6.75 -26.37 66.51
CA PHE A 2 5.76 -25.40 66.00
C PHE A 2 6.30 -23.97 65.76
N LYS A 3 7.10 -23.44 66.70
CA LYS A 3 7.71 -22.09 66.58
C LYS A 3 8.66 -21.94 65.39
N ASN A 4 9.39 -23.00 65.04
CA ASN A 4 10.31 -22.98 63.91
C ASN A 4 9.53 -22.99 62.58
N ALA A 5 8.47 -23.80 62.50
CA ALA A 5 7.59 -23.83 61.33
C ALA A 5 6.93 -22.46 61.06
N ILE A 6 6.50 -21.75 62.11
CA ILE A 6 5.95 -20.38 61.98
C ILE A 6 7.01 -19.42 61.41
N ASN A 7 8.25 -19.46 61.91
CA ASN A 7 9.31 -18.59 61.42
C ASN A 7 9.67 -18.87 59.96
N GLU A 8 9.71 -20.14 59.55
CA GLU A 8 9.95 -20.50 58.16
C GLU A 8 8.84 -20.00 57.23
N ILE A 9 7.58 -20.08 57.65
CA ILE A 9 6.44 -19.53 56.90
C ILE A 9 6.58 -18.02 56.77
N HIS A 10 6.97 -17.32 57.86
CA HIS A 10 7.15 -15.87 57.85
C HIS A 10 8.21 -15.42 56.84
N ILE A 11 9.39 -16.06 56.85
CA ILE A 11 10.46 -15.75 55.89
C ILE A 11 10.01 -16.00 54.45
N LYS A 12 9.33 -17.12 54.19
CA LYS A 12 8.79 -17.42 52.85
C LYS A 12 7.77 -16.37 52.40
N MET A 13 6.96 -15.85 53.32
CA MET A 13 5.99 -14.80 53.05
C MET A 13 6.69 -13.48 52.71
N GLU A 14 7.72 -13.09 53.46
CA GLU A 14 8.53 -11.89 53.17
C GLU A 14 9.19 -11.98 51.78
N VAL A 15 9.80 -13.13 51.46
CA VAL A 15 10.39 -13.37 50.14
C VAL A 15 9.33 -13.31 49.04
N SER A 16 8.14 -13.87 49.28
CA SER A 16 7.04 -13.81 48.32
C SER A 16 6.55 -12.38 48.10
N ASN A 17 6.43 -11.58 49.16
CA ASN A 17 6.00 -10.18 49.08
C ASN A 17 6.99 -9.35 48.29
N ALA A 18 8.29 -9.48 48.55
CA ALA A 18 9.33 -8.77 47.79
C ALA A 18 9.28 -9.10 46.28
N ARG A 19 9.00 -10.37 45.93
CA ARG A 19 8.82 -10.79 44.54
C ARG A 19 7.55 -10.21 43.91
N ILE A 20 6.48 -10.05 44.67
CA ILE A 20 5.24 -9.42 44.21
C ILE A 20 5.48 -7.94 43.94
N GLU A 21 6.09 -7.21 44.87
CA GLU A 21 6.41 -5.77 44.70
C GLU A 21 7.32 -5.52 43.49
N GLU A 22 8.27 -6.42 43.22
CA GLU A 22 9.10 -6.34 42.01
C GLU A 22 8.30 -6.63 40.74
N ALA A 23 7.39 -7.62 40.77
CA ALA A 23 6.52 -7.90 39.65
C ALA A 23 5.56 -6.73 39.37
N GLU A 24 4.99 -6.10 40.40
CA GLU A 24 4.11 -4.93 40.29
C GLU A 24 4.81 -3.75 39.64
N ARG A 25 6.05 -3.43 40.07
CA ARG A 25 6.85 -2.36 39.44
C ARG A 25 7.11 -2.65 37.96
N ARG A 26 7.49 -3.89 37.62
CA ARG A 26 7.73 -4.29 36.23
C ARG A 26 6.46 -4.22 35.38
N ILE A 27 5.29 -4.53 35.95
CA ILE A 27 4.01 -4.38 35.26
C ILE A 27 3.73 -2.91 34.99
N SER A 28 3.93 -2.03 35.97
CA SER A 28 3.77 -0.58 35.80
C SER A 28 4.67 -0.03 34.67
N ASP A 29 5.95 -0.41 34.65
CA ASP A 29 6.88 0.04 33.60
C ASP A 29 6.46 -0.45 32.21
N LEU A 30 5.89 -1.66 32.12
CA LEU A 30 5.37 -2.23 30.88
C LEU A 30 4.08 -1.53 30.43
N GLU A 31 3.19 -1.19 31.35
CA GLU A 31 1.97 -0.43 31.06
C GLU A 31 2.31 0.93 30.45
N ASP A 32 3.24 1.67 31.08
CA ASP A 32 3.72 2.95 30.54
C ASP A 32 4.32 2.76 29.13
N THR A 33 5.19 1.77 28.95
CA THR A 33 5.80 1.47 27.63
C THR A 33 4.74 1.12 26.57
N ILE A 34 3.67 0.42 26.93
CA ILE A 34 2.58 0.06 26.01
C ILE A 34 1.84 1.32 25.59
N THR A 35 1.49 2.20 26.53
CA THR A 35 0.78 3.45 26.20
C THR A 35 1.60 4.34 25.25
N GLU A 36 2.91 4.49 25.48
CA GLU A 36 3.80 5.24 24.59
C GLU A 36 3.84 4.64 23.16
N LYS A 37 3.87 3.31 23.07
CA LYS A 37 3.86 2.61 21.77
C LYS A 37 2.55 2.82 21.03
N GLU A 38 1.40 2.74 21.70
CA GLU A 38 0.10 2.97 21.10
C GLU A 38 -0.03 4.40 20.54
N GLU A 39 0.46 5.41 21.27
CA GLU A 39 0.48 6.78 20.80
C GLU A 39 1.38 6.96 19.57
N ALA A 40 2.57 6.36 19.60
CA ALA A 40 3.49 6.37 18.47
C ALA A 40 2.88 5.69 17.24
N GLU A 41 2.15 4.58 17.43
CA GLU A 41 1.48 3.85 16.35
C GLU A 41 0.35 4.67 15.73
N LYS A 42 -0.52 5.27 16.55
CA LYS A 42 -1.57 6.21 16.08
C LYS A 42 -0.99 7.36 15.26
N LYS A 43 0.19 7.87 15.63
CA LYS A 43 0.88 8.93 14.86
C LYS A 43 1.40 8.40 13.52
N ARG A 44 1.96 7.19 13.48
CA ARG A 44 2.41 6.55 12.24
C ARG A 44 1.25 6.29 11.29
N ASP A 45 0.11 5.82 11.80
CA ASP A 45 -1.07 5.54 10.99
C ASP A 45 -1.60 6.79 10.30
N LYS A 46 -1.69 7.92 11.02
CA LYS A 46 -2.07 9.21 10.43
C LYS A 46 -1.11 9.63 9.31
N LEU A 47 0.20 9.43 9.52
CA LEU A 47 1.20 9.76 8.52
C LEU A 47 1.12 8.85 7.28
N ILE A 48 0.83 7.56 7.48
CA ILE A 48 0.61 6.60 6.38
C ILE A 48 -0.61 7.03 5.57
N GLN A 49 -1.74 7.31 6.21
CA GLN A 49 -2.95 7.77 5.53
C GLN A 49 -2.72 9.06 4.74
N GLU A 50 -1.94 9.99 5.28
CA GLU A 50 -1.61 11.23 4.59
C GLU A 50 -0.70 11.01 3.36
N ARG A 51 0.28 10.12 3.49
CA ARG A 51 1.16 9.74 2.37
C ARG A 51 0.40 9.01 1.28
N GLU A 52 -0.47 8.06 1.64
CA GLU A 52 -1.31 7.34 0.67
C GLU A 52 -2.21 8.30 -0.11
N ARG A 53 -2.81 9.28 0.57
CA ARG A 53 -3.63 10.30 -0.10
C ARG A 53 -2.79 11.11 -1.10
N ARG A 54 -1.60 11.56 -0.70
CA ARG A 54 -0.68 12.29 -1.59
C ARG A 54 -0.24 11.45 -2.78
N VAL A 55 0.04 10.17 -2.58
CA VAL A 55 0.39 9.24 -3.67
C VAL A 55 -0.78 9.11 -4.66
N ARG A 56 -2.02 9.03 -4.16
CA ARG A 56 -3.21 9.04 -5.03
C ARG A 56 -3.32 10.35 -5.81
N GLU A 57 -3.23 11.51 -5.15
CA GLU A 57 -3.31 12.82 -5.78
C GLU A 57 -2.25 13.03 -6.88
N LEU A 58 -1.01 12.62 -6.62
CA LEU A 58 0.07 12.67 -7.61
C LEU A 58 -0.21 11.70 -8.76
N SER A 59 -0.59 10.45 -8.46
CA SER A 59 -0.92 9.48 -9.50
C SER A 59 -2.11 9.92 -10.36
N ASP A 60 -3.10 10.60 -9.80
CA ASP A 60 -4.28 11.08 -10.52
C ASP A 60 -3.89 12.24 -11.43
N THR A 61 -3.00 13.12 -10.94
CA THR A 61 -2.43 14.22 -11.73
C THR A 61 -1.61 13.69 -12.91
N ASP A 62 -0.72 12.73 -12.67
CA ASP A 62 0.13 12.12 -13.71
C ASP A 62 -0.71 11.38 -14.77
N LYS A 63 -1.88 10.86 -14.38
CA LYS A 63 -2.78 10.12 -15.28
C LYS A 63 -3.89 10.99 -15.89
N GLN A 64 -3.98 12.27 -15.55
CA GLN A 64 -5.08 13.14 -15.95
C GLN A 64 -5.26 13.21 -17.48
N ASN A 65 -4.15 13.15 -18.22
CA ASN A 65 -4.15 13.22 -19.69
C ASN A 65 -4.07 11.84 -20.36
N ASN A 66 -4.07 10.75 -19.60
CA ASN A 66 -3.92 9.40 -20.14
C ASN A 66 -5.29 8.82 -20.53
N ILE A 67 -5.36 8.20 -21.70
CA ILE A 67 -6.56 7.53 -22.20
C ILE A 67 -6.33 6.02 -22.25
N HIS A 68 -7.31 5.23 -21.78
CA HIS A 68 -7.25 3.77 -21.83
C HIS A 68 -8.19 3.23 -22.91
N ILE A 69 -7.61 2.59 -23.94
CA ILE A 69 -8.36 2.02 -25.07
C ILE A 69 -8.43 0.50 -24.90
N ILE A 70 -9.65 -0.04 -24.88
CA ILE A 70 -9.92 -1.47 -24.72
C ILE A 70 -10.47 -2.08 -26.00
N GLY A 71 -10.35 -3.41 -26.12
CA GLY A 71 -10.86 -4.16 -27.29
C GLY A 71 -9.91 -4.22 -28.49
N ILE A 72 -8.70 -3.66 -28.36
CA ILE A 72 -7.66 -3.74 -29.40
C ILE A 72 -6.99 -5.12 -29.39
N SER A 73 -7.00 -5.78 -30.54
CA SER A 73 -6.35 -7.08 -30.72
C SER A 73 -4.82 -6.96 -30.58
N GLU A 74 -4.20 -7.95 -29.95
CA GLU A 74 -2.74 -7.97 -29.76
C GLU A 74 -1.97 -8.10 -31.08
N GLU A 75 -2.56 -8.77 -32.07
CA GLU A 75 -1.96 -8.97 -33.38
C GLU A 75 -1.90 -7.68 -34.19
N GLU A 76 -2.98 -6.89 -34.16
CA GLU A 76 -3.03 -5.59 -34.83
C GLU A 76 -1.99 -4.62 -34.25
N GLU A 77 -1.89 -4.56 -32.92
CA GLU A 77 -0.91 -3.72 -32.25
C GLU A 77 0.52 -4.20 -32.52
N ARG A 78 0.78 -5.52 -32.46
CA ARG A 78 2.13 -6.07 -32.71
C ARG A 78 2.65 -5.76 -34.12
N GLY A 79 1.75 -5.75 -35.12
CA GLY A 79 2.12 -5.49 -36.51
C GLY A 79 2.39 -4.02 -36.82
N LYS A 80 1.63 -3.10 -36.21
CA LYS A 80 1.66 -1.67 -36.55
C LYS A 80 2.33 -0.79 -35.48
N GLY A 81 2.36 -1.23 -34.22
CA GLY A 81 2.71 -0.44 -33.05
C GLY A 81 1.49 0.29 -32.48
N ALA A 82 1.49 0.55 -31.16
CA ALA A 82 0.38 1.18 -30.44
C ALA A 82 0.03 2.58 -30.96
N GLU A 83 1.05 3.38 -31.30
CA GLU A 83 0.87 4.73 -31.84
C GLU A 83 0.12 4.73 -33.18
N ARG A 84 0.51 3.85 -34.11
CA ARG A 84 -0.16 3.73 -35.41
C ARG A 84 -1.60 3.22 -35.29
N VAL A 85 -1.84 2.32 -34.33
CA VAL A 85 -3.21 1.87 -34.04
C VAL A 85 -4.06 3.04 -33.52
N LEU A 86 -3.50 3.87 -32.64
CA LEU A 86 -4.18 5.08 -32.16
C LEU A 86 -4.49 6.05 -33.31
N GLU A 87 -3.53 6.35 -34.18
CA GLU A 87 -3.73 7.21 -35.36
C GLU A 87 -4.86 6.69 -36.26
N GLN A 88 -4.89 5.37 -36.51
CA GLN A 88 -5.94 4.74 -37.32
C GLN A 88 -7.32 4.88 -36.64
N ILE A 89 -7.41 4.66 -35.32
CA ILE A 89 -8.67 4.82 -34.58
C ILE A 89 -9.17 6.27 -34.66
N ILE A 90 -8.28 7.24 -34.49
CA ILE A 90 -8.64 8.66 -34.59
C ILE A 90 -9.12 8.98 -36.00
N ALA A 91 -8.41 8.55 -37.04
CA ALA A 91 -8.81 8.81 -38.42
C ALA A 91 -10.16 8.17 -38.80
N GLU A 92 -10.41 6.94 -38.35
CA GLU A 92 -11.63 6.20 -38.67
C GLU A 92 -12.85 6.64 -37.87
N LYS A 93 -12.69 6.93 -36.57
CA LYS A 93 -13.81 7.22 -35.66
C LYS A 93 -14.02 8.72 -35.43
N PHE A 94 -12.95 9.51 -35.48
CA PHE A 94 -12.94 10.93 -35.17
C PHE A 94 -12.19 11.75 -36.24
N PRO A 95 -12.66 11.74 -37.50
CA PRO A 95 -11.92 12.33 -38.62
C PRO A 95 -11.70 13.85 -38.53
N ASN A 96 -12.45 14.54 -37.67
CA ASN A 96 -12.23 15.96 -37.38
C ASN A 96 -11.09 16.18 -36.38
N LEU A 97 -10.92 15.26 -35.43
CA LEU A 97 -9.88 15.29 -34.41
C LEU A 97 -8.50 15.06 -35.01
N GLY A 98 -8.39 14.15 -35.99
CA GLY A 98 -7.14 13.90 -36.71
C GLY A 98 -6.62 15.06 -37.57
N LYS A 99 -7.39 16.17 -37.68
CA LYS A 99 -6.97 17.39 -38.38
C LYS A 99 -6.51 18.48 -37.41
N GLU A 100 -6.74 18.31 -36.11
CA GLU A 100 -6.29 19.24 -35.09
C GLU A 100 -4.80 19.01 -34.84
N THR A 101 -3.99 20.05 -35.03
CA THR A 101 -2.54 20.01 -34.80
C THR A 101 -2.16 20.14 -33.33
N ASP A 102 -3.14 20.43 -32.47
CA ASP A 102 -2.93 20.74 -31.05
C ASP A 102 -2.91 19.47 -30.18
N ILE A 103 -3.20 18.30 -30.75
CA ILE A 103 -3.22 17.01 -30.06
C ILE A 103 -1.94 16.25 -30.40
N GLU A 104 -1.03 16.18 -29.44
CA GLU A 104 0.22 15.42 -29.55
C GLU A 104 0.18 14.21 -28.62
N THR A 105 0.57 13.05 -29.14
CA THR A 105 0.71 11.82 -28.34
C THR A 105 2.12 11.75 -27.80
N GLN A 106 2.28 11.81 -26.47
CA GLN A 106 3.60 11.67 -25.84
C GLN A 106 4.11 10.23 -25.87
N GLU A 107 3.23 9.27 -25.55
CA GLU A 107 3.55 7.85 -25.55
C GLU A 107 2.26 7.04 -25.79
N ALA A 108 2.39 5.95 -26.54
CA ALA A 108 1.34 4.94 -26.70
C ALA A 108 1.92 3.55 -26.45
N GLN A 109 1.32 2.79 -25.55
CA GLN A 109 1.80 1.45 -25.19
C GLN A 109 0.67 0.54 -24.67
N ARG A 110 0.84 -0.77 -24.87
CA ARG A 110 -0.03 -1.78 -24.24
C ARG A 110 0.21 -1.87 -22.75
N ILE A 111 -0.87 -2.04 -21.99
CA ILE A 111 -0.81 -2.38 -20.57
C ILE A 111 -1.64 -3.66 -20.31
N PRO A 112 -1.07 -4.70 -19.67
CA PRO A 112 0.35 -4.83 -19.34
C PRO A 112 1.20 -5.00 -20.61
N LEU A 113 2.48 -4.57 -20.55
CA LEU A 113 3.41 -4.57 -21.70
C LEU A 113 3.68 -5.97 -22.28
N ARG A 114 3.32 -7.03 -21.55
CA ARG A 114 3.48 -8.42 -21.97
C ARG A 114 2.34 -8.82 -22.89
N HIS A 115 2.70 -9.14 -24.13
CA HIS A 115 1.81 -9.77 -25.09
C HIS A 115 1.60 -11.24 -24.71
N ASN A 116 0.35 -11.68 -24.67
CA ASN A 116 0.00 -13.06 -24.42
C ASN A 116 -0.04 -13.84 -25.74
N LEU A 117 1.06 -14.55 -26.03
CA LEU A 117 1.20 -15.36 -27.24
C LEU A 117 0.14 -16.49 -27.39
N ASN A 118 -0.55 -16.86 -26.31
CA ASN A 118 -1.57 -17.91 -26.29
C ASN A 118 -3.00 -17.39 -26.48
N ARG A 119 -3.19 -16.07 -26.58
CA ARG A 119 -4.51 -15.48 -26.79
C ARG A 119 -4.81 -15.55 -28.29
N SER A 120 -5.62 -16.53 -28.72
CA SER A 120 -5.97 -16.63 -30.14
C SER A 120 -6.76 -15.39 -30.57
N SER A 121 -6.43 -14.85 -31.74
CA SER A 121 -7.28 -13.91 -32.45
C SER A 121 -8.58 -14.62 -32.81
N ALA A 122 -9.67 -14.21 -32.18
CA ALA A 122 -11.03 -14.60 -32.57
C ALA A 122 -11.59 -13.56 -33.54
#